data_AF-A0AAN0XTC7-F1
#
_entry.id   AF-A0AAN0XTC7-F1
#
_cell.length_a   1.000
_cell.length_b   1.000
_cell.length_c   1.000
_cell.angle_alpha   90.00
_cell.angle_beta   90.00
_cell.angle_gamma   90.00
#
_symmetry.space_group_name_H-M   'P 1'
#
loop_
_entity.id
_entity.type
_entity.pdbx_description
1 polymer ?
#
loop_
_entity_poly.entity_id
_entity_poly.type
_entity_poly.pdbx_seq_one_letter_code
_entity_poly.pdbx_strand_id
1 'polypeptide(L)'
;MMIERIRREHGYMVRLLAILRKKLTQLKSEEPINYTLLKEIVDYLCDHSEKTHHPKEDLIYHYFIEKYGEQDKISNLEAEHIVLSKTTHEFLDVVEMVLQDAVVPLDVFAQQLETFIQEQKRHLDLEEREVLPLINKTFSTSDWQYLEKKWGAQEDDPVFGETIADKYKQLAARVKQTDEECI
;
A
#
# COMPACT_ATOMS: atom_id res chain seq x y z
N MET A 1 -0.33 -19.13 4.28
CA MET A 1 -1.54 -18.61 4.93
C MET A 1 -1.73 -17.17 4.48
N MET A 2 -2.96 -16.83 4.12
CA MET A 2 -3.32 -15.55 3.49
C MET A 2 -2.91 -14.35 4.35
N ILE A 3 -3.10 -14.41 5.67
CA ILE A 3 -2.68 -13.36 6.61
C ILE A 3 -1.17 -13.07 6.58
N GLU A 4 -0.33 -14.09 6.40
CA GLU A 4 1.11 -13.91 6.29
C GLU A 4 1.52 -13.32 4.94
N ARG A 5 0.68 -13.44 3.91
CA ARG A 5 0.86 -12.70 2.66
C ARG A 5 0.57 -11.22 2.91
N ILE A 6 -0.61 -10.88 3.45
CA ILE A 6 -1.00 -9.50 3.78
C ILE A 6 0.08 -8.78 4.60
N ARG A 7 0.57 -9.39 5.69
CA ARG A 7 1.65 -8.81 6.51
C ARG A 7 2.94 -8.54 5.74
N ARG A 8 3.29 -9.43 4.81
CA ARG A 8 4.45 -9.24 3.93
C ARG A 8 4.23 -8.04 3.02
N GLU A 9 3.00 -7.87 2.54
CA GLU A 9 2.60 -6.73 1.71
C GLU A 9 2.71 -5.41 2.46
N HIS A 10 2.14 -5.34 3.65
CA HIS A 10 2.33 -4.20 4.55
C HIS A 10 3.80 -3.87 4.77
N GLY A 11 4.62 -4.90 4.98
CA GLY A 11 6.06 -4.74 5.19
C GLY A 11 6.75 -3.98 4.07
N TYR A 12 6.49 -4.32 2.81
CA TYR A 12 7.10 -3.58 1.70
C TYR A 12 6.38 -2.26 1.39
N MET A 13 5.06 -2.14 1.61
CA MET A 13 4.34 -0.90 1.44
C MET A 13 4.87 0.17 2.38
N VAL A 14 5.10 -0.18 3.66
CA VAL A 14 5.73 0.70 4.65
C VAL A 14 7.13 1.14 4.21
N ARG A 15 7.92 0.25 3.58
CA ARG A 15 9.25 0.60 3.05
C ARG A 15 9.16 1.62 1.91
N LEU A 16 8.22 1.44 0.99
CA LEU A 16 7.96 2.40 -0.09
C LEU A 16 7.50 3.76 0.46
N LEU A 17 6.60 3.77 1.45
CA LEU A 17 6.17 4.99 2.15
C LEU A 17 7.34 5.68 2.86
N ALA A 18 8.32 4.93 3.39
CA ALA A 18 9.52 5.50 3.98
C ALA A 18 10.42 6.19 2.93
N ILE A 19 10.55 5.63 1.72
CA ILE A 19 11.26 6.27 0.61
C ILE A 19 10.56 7.58 0.21
N LEU A 20 9.24 7.56 0.08
CA LEU A 20 8.45 8.76 -0.21
C LEU A 20 8.57 9.82 0.89
N ARG A 21 8.64 9.41 2.17
CA ARG A 21 8.90 10.33 3.28
C ARG A 21 10.28 10.98 3.20
N LYS A 22 11.31 10.25 2.79
CA LYS A 22 12.63 10.86 2.50
C LYS A 22 12.50 11.91 1.39
N LYS A 23 11.78 11.62 0.32
CA LYS A 23 11.51 12.60 -0.77
C LYS A 23 10.75 13.83 -0.30
N LEU A 24 9.76 13.66 0.56
CA LEU A 24 9.05 14.77 1.18
C LEU A 24 10.00 15.68 2.00
N THR A 25 10.92 15.11 2.78
CA THR A 25 11.91 15.89 3.53
C THR A 25 12.84 16.68 2.62
N GLN A 26 13.30 16.07 1.52
CA GLN A 26 14.12 16.73 0.50
C GLN A 26 13.36 17.90 -0.13
N LEU A 27 12.12 17.64 -0.56
CA LEU A 27 11.23 18.64 -1.14
C LEU A 27 10.99 19.83 -0.21
N LYS A 28 10.71 19.58 1.08
CA LYS A 28 10.54 20.62 2.11
C LYS A 28 11.82 21.43 2.40
N SER A 29 12.98 20.89 2.03
CA SER A 29 14.28 21.56 2.14
C SER A 29 14.71 22.21 0.82
N GLU A 30 13.81 22.30 -0.16
CA GLU A 30 14.06 22.80 -1.52
C GLU A 30 15.17 22.05 -2.27
N GLU A 31 15.43 20.79 -1.89
CA GLU A 31 16.35 19.90 -2.60
C GLU A 31 15.66 19.26 -3.81
N PRO A 32 16.40 19.04 -4.91
CA PRO A 32 15.85 18.38 -6.09
C PRO A 32 15.45 16.93 -5.78
N ILE A 33 14.28 16.52 -6.25
CA ILE A 33 13.79 15.13 -6.16
C ILE A 33 13.58 14.53 -7.54
N ASN A 34 13.58 13.19 -7.60
CA ASN A 34 13.23 12.45 -8.80
C ASN A 34 11.73 12.16 -8.82
N TYR A 35 10.97 12.97 -9.57
CA TYR A 35 9.52 12.82 -9.71
C TYR A 35 9.11 11.54 -10.45
N THR A 36 9.95 11.04 -11.38
CA THR A 36 9.69 9.75 -12.04
C THR A 36 9.73 8.60 -11.04
N LEU A 37 10.69 8.58 -10.12
CA LEU A 37 10.75 7.57 -9.06
C LEU A 37 9.55 7.68 -8.12
N LEU A 38 9.14 8.91 -7.76
CA LEU A 38 7.95 9.13 -6.96
C LEU A 38 6.71 8.54 -7.67
N LYS A 39 6.53 8.82 -8.96
CA LYS A 39 5.46 8.26 -9.78
C LYS A 39 5.49 6.73 -9.80
N GLU A 40 6.65 6.12 -10.06
CA GLU A 40 6.81 4.66 -10.08
C GLU A 40 6.36 4.01 -8.76
N ILE A 41 6.69 4.62 -7.63
CA ILE A 41 6.30 4.12 -6.30
C ILE A 41 4.79 4.26 -6.09
N VAL A 42 4.23 5.44 -6.37
CA VAL A 42 2.80 5.70 -6.15
C VAL A 42 1.94 4.87 -7.11
N ASP A 43 2.34 4.74 -8.38
CA ASP A 43 1.68 3.86 -9.36
C ASP A 43 1.66 2.41 -8.87
N TYR A 44 2.79 1.91 -8.34
CA TYR A 44 2.86 0.56 -7.79
C TYR A 44 1.94 0.39 -6.58
N LEU A 45 2.00 1.32 -5.62
CA LEU A 45 1.13 1.29 -4.44
C LEU A 45 -0.34 1.31 -4.85
N CYS A 46 -0.73 2.14 -5.83
CA CYS A 46 -2.08 2.20 -6.35
C CYS A 46 -2.51 0.87 -7.00
N ASP A 47 -1.76 0.42 -8.02
CA ASP A 47 -2.07 -0.75 -8.83
C ASP A 47 -2.14 -2.03 -7.97
N HIS A 48 -1.15 -2.21 -7.09
CA HIS A 48 -1.08 -3.38 -6.22
C HIS A 48 -2.16 -3.35 -5.13
N SER A 49 -2.43 -2.18 -4.55
CA SER A 49 -3.44 -2.08 -3.49
C SER A 49 -4.83 -2.42 -4.01
N GLU A 50 -5.21 -1.85 -5.15
CA GLU A 50 -6.56 -1.99 -5.70
C GLU A 50 -6.83 -3.34 -6.36
N LYS A 51 -5.83 -3.93 -7.02
CA LYS A 51 -6.04 -5.17 -7.79
C LYS A 51 -5.79 -6.42 -6.98
N THR A 52 -4.93 -6.34 -5.97
CA THR A 52 -4.43 -7.51 -5.26
C THR A 52 -4.67 -7.38 -3.76
N HIS A 53 -4.16 -6.34 -3.12
CA HIS A 53 -4.13 -6.26 -1.66
C HIS A 53 -5.51 -6.06 -1.02
N HIS A 54 -6.20 -4.95 -1.30
CA HIS A 54 -7.51 -4.66 -0.73
C HIS A 54 -8.55 -5.73 -1.10
N PRO A 55 -8.62 -6.28 -2.32
CA PRO A 55 -9.53 -7.39 -2.61
C PRO A 55 -9.32 -8.63 -1.74
N LYS A 56 -8.09 -8.90 -1.29
CA LYS A 56 -7.81 -9.98 -0.34
C LYS A 56 -8.34 -9.65 1.05
N GLU A 57 -8.14 -8.41 1.50
CA GLU A 57 -8.59 -7.94 2.80
C GLU A 57 -10.10 -7.87 2.87
N ASP A 58 -10.76 -7.29 1.86
CA ASP A 58 -12.22 -7.23 1.74
C ASP A 58 -12.82 -8.64 1.79
N LEU A 59 -12.21 -9.61 1.08
CA LEU A 59 -12.64 -11.01 1.15
C LEU A 59 -12.57 -11.58 2.58
N ILE A 60 -11.53 -11.26 3.34
CA ILE A 60 -11.38 -11.67 4.74
C ILE A 60 -12.40 -10.95 5.63
N TYR A 61 -12.58 -9.65 5.44
CA TYR A 61 -13.47 -8.79 6.22
C TYR A 61 -14.93 -9.21 6.04
N HIS A 62 -15.38 -9.42 4.80
CA HIS A 62 -16.72 -9.94 4.50
C HIS A 62 -16.93 -11.30 5.14
N TYR A 63 -15.98 -12.23 5.00
CA TYR A 63 -16.10 -13.56 5.63
C TYR A 63 -16.15 -13.48 7.16
N PHE A 64 -15.36 -12.59 7.77
CA PHE A 64 -15.40 -12.37 9.20
C PHE A 64 -16.79 -11.91 9.64
N ILE A 65 -17.34 -10.88 8.99
CA ILE A 65 -18.64 -10.31 9.32
C ILE A 65 -19.76 -11.34 9.13
N GLU A 66 -19.75 -12.06 8.01
CA GLU A 66 -20.76 -13.09 7.70
C GLU A 66 -20.80 -14.21 8.75
N LYS A 67 -19.64 -14.61 9.28
CA LYS A 67 -19.53 -15.77 10.18
C LYS A 67 -19.53 -15.43 11.66
N TYR A 68 -18.92 -14.31 12.04
CA TYR A 68 -18.67 -13.93 13.44
C TYR A 68 -19.42 -12.67 13.87
N GLY A 69 -20.11 -11.99 12.95
CA GLY A 69 -20.86 -10.77 13.19
C GLY A 69 -20.03 -9.50 13.03
N GLU A 70 -20.71 -8.36 12.99
CA GLU A 70 -20.10 -7.05 12.82
C GLU A 70 -19.22 -6.65 14.01
N GLN A 71 -18.15 -5.93 13.70
CA GLN A 71 -17.25 -5.28 14.65
C GLN A 71 -16.93 -3.90 14.08
N ASP A 72 -17.08 -2.84 14.87
CA ASP A 72 -16.90 -1.44 14.43
C ASP A 72 -15.58 -1.21 13.68
N LYS A 73 -14.52 -1.92 14.09
CA LYS A 73 -13.17 -1.81 13.52
C LYS A 73 -13.01 -2.45 12.14
N ILE A 74 -13.88 -3.39 11.78
CA ILE A 74 -13.83 -4.14 10.52
C ILE A 74 -14.84 -3.55 9.52
N SER A 75 -16.02 -3.15 10.00
CA SER A 75 -17.12 -2.68 9.14
C SER A 75 -16.83 -1.40 8.36
N ASN A 76 -15.80 -0.63 8.75
CA ASN A 76 -15.46 0.63 8.10
C ASN A 76 -14.28 0.56 7.12
N LEU A 77 -13.55 -0.57 7.05
CA LEU A 77 -12.29 -0.65 6.31
C LEU A 77 -12.47 -0.62 4.79
N GLU A 78 -13.50 -1.29 4.26
CA GLU A 78 -13.79 -1.24 2.83
C GLU A 78 -14.12 0.19 2.36
N ALA A 79 -14.79 0.98 3.21
CA ALA A 79 -15.02 2.40 2.93
C ALA A 79 -13.71 3.21 2.98
N GLU A 80 -12.79 2.87 3.88
CA GLU A 80 -11.44 3.46 3.90
C GLU A 80 -10.65 3.11 2.62
N HIS A 81 -10.75 1.88 2.10
CA HIS A 81 -10.10 1.50 0.83
C HIS A 81 -10.54 2.39 -0.34
N ILE A 82 -11.84 2.70 -0.43
CA ILE A 82 -12.38 3.59 -1.47
C ILE A 82 -11.81 5.01 -1.34
N VAL A 83 -11.73 5.54 -0.11
CA VAL A 83 -11.17 6.87 0.15
C VAL A 83 -9.67 6.92 -0.16
N LEU A 84 -8.92 5.87 0.18
CA LEU A 84 -7.49 5.75 -0.11
C LEU A 84 -7.22 5.67 -1.61
N SER A 85 -7.99 4.86 -2.34
CA SER A 85 -7.91 4.78 -3.81
C SER A 85 -8.13 6.17 -4.44
N LYS A 86 -9.21 6.85 -4.05
CA LYS A 86 -9.50 8.21 -4.54
C LYS A 86 -8.35 9.19 -4.26
N THR A 87 -7.87 9.23 -3.01
CA THR A 87 -6.78 10.13 -2.60
C THR A 87 -5.48 9.81 -3.37
N THR A 88 -5.23 8.53 -3.64
CA THR A 88 -4.06 8.07 -4.40
C THR A 88 -4.14 8.53 -5.86
N HIS A 89 -5.30 8.37 -6.50
CA HIS A 89 -5.52 8.85 -7.87
C HIS A 89 -5.40 10.37 -7.99
N GLU A 90 -6.01 11.12 -7.07
CA GLU A 90 -5.90 12.59 -7.05
C GLU A 90 -4.44 13.04 -6.92
N PHE A 91 -3.63 12.35 -6.12
CA PHE A 91 -2.21 12.65 -6.02
C PHE A 91 -1.43 12.25 -7.27
N LEU A 92 -1.73 11.10 -7.89
CA LEU A 92 -1.13 10.68 -9.15
C LEU A 92 -1.36 11.69 -10.28
N ASP A 93 -2.55 12.28 -10.35
CA ASP A 93 -2.85 13.33 -11.33
C ASP A 93 -1.93 14.54 -11.16
N VAL A 94 -1.66 14.93 -9.90
CA VAL A 94 -0.74 16.04 -9.60
C VAL A 94 0.72 15.69 -9.92
N VAL A 95 1.13 14.44 -9.71
CA VAL A 95 2.46 13.95 -10.12
C VAL A 95 2.60 13.99 -11.64
N GLU A 96 1.58 13.56 -12.37
CA GLU A 96 1.54 13.58 -13.83
C GLU A 96 1.62 15.01 -14.38
N MET A 97 0.91 15.96 -13.75
CA MET A 97 1.02 17.39 -14.08
C MET A 97 2.47 17.89 -14.00
N VAL A 98 3.18 17.58 -12.91
CA VAL A 98 4.60 17.98 -12.75
C VAL A 98 5.48 17.34 -13.83
N LEU A 99 5.26 16.07 -14.16
CA LEU A 99 6.02 15.36 -15.20
C LEU A 99 5.73 15.87 -16.62
N GLN A 100 4.59 16.52 -16.83
CA GLN A 100 4.20 17.19 -18.07
C GLN A 100 4.54 18.68 -18.07
N ASP A 101 5.51 19.11 -17.24
CA ASP A 101 6.02 20.47 -17.11
C ASP A 101 4.96 21.52 -16.68
N ALA A 102 3.85 21.10 -16.06
CA ALA A 102 2.89 22.03 -15.47
C ALA A 102 3.46 22.66 -14.19
N VAL A 103 3.15 23.94 -13.98
CA VAL A 103 3.57 24.68 -12.77
C VAL A 103 2.65 24.30 -11.60
N VAL A 104 3.18 23.53 -10.67
CA VAL A 104 2.52 23.19 -9.40
C VAL A 104 3.27 23.86 -8.24
N PRO A 105 2.59 24.62 -7.36
CA PRO A 105 3.24 25.18 -6.17
C PRO A 105 3.84 24.09 -5.28
N LEU A 106 5.09 24.29 -4.85
CA LEU A 106 5.85 23.30 -4.08
C LEU A 106 5.16 22.91 -2.77
N ASP A 107 4.58 23.89 -2.09
CA ASP A 107 3.82 23.71 -0.84
C ASP A 107 2.57 22.86 -1.04
N VAL A 108 1.84 23.09 -2.14
CA VAL A 108 0.67 22.28 -2.52
C VAL A 108 1.09 20.84 -2.81
N PHE A 109 2.14 20.63 -3.60
CA PHE A 109 2.66 19.30 -3.91
C PHE A 109 3.14 18.57 -2.63
N ALA A 110 3.90 19.27 -1.78
CA ALA A 110 4.40 18.74 -0.51
C ALA A 110 3.26 18.31 0.40
N GLN A 111 2.21 19.12 0.50
CA GLN A 111 1.05 18.84 1.33
C GLN A 111 0.30 17.60 0.85
N GLN A 112 0.10 17.44 -0.47
CA GLN A 112 -0.57 16.26 -1.01
C GLN A 112 0.26 14.99 -0.83
N LEU A 113 1.59 15.05 -1.06
CA LEU A 113 2.48 13.93 -0.78
C LEU A 113 2.44 13.54 0.71
N GLU A 114 2.43 14.52 1.61
CA GLU A 114 2.33 14.29 3.05
C GLU A 114 1.00 13.62 3.42
N THR A 115 -0.12 14.13 2.92
CA THR A 115 -1.45 13.54 3.13
C THR A 115 -1.51 12.10 2.62
N PHE A 116 -1.04 11.85 1.40
CA PHE A 116 -0.96 10.49 0.84
C PHE A 116 -0.17 9.54 1.76
N ILE A 117 1.03 9.93 2.20
CA ILE A 117 1.86 9.09 3.09
C ILE A 117 1.17 8.84 4.42
N GLN A 118 0.54 9.86 5.00
CA GLN A 118 -0.09 9.77 6.31
C GLN A 118 -1.33 8.88 6.29
N GLU A 119 -2.22 9.02 5.31
CA GLU A 119 -3.43 8.21 5.21
C GLU A 119 -3.09 6.73 4.97
N GLN A 120 -2.19 6.44 4.02
CA GLN A 120 -1.76 5.06 3.77
C GLN A 120 -1.12 4.44 5.02
N LYS A 121 -0.26 5.18 5.73
CA LYS A 121 0.36 4.66 6.95
C LYS A 121 -0.66 4.46 8.08
N ARG A 122 -1.61 5.39 8.25
CA ARG A 122 -2.66 5.30 9.29
C ARG A 122 -3.51 4.05 9.08
N HIS A 123 -3.88 3.77 7.83
CA HIS A 123 -4.64 2.59 7.47
C HIS A 123 -3.88 1.29 7.79
N LEU A 124 -2.64 1.14 7.31
CA LEU A 124 -1.80 -0.02 7.61
C LEU A 124 -1.57 -0.22 9.12
N ASP A 125 -1.38 0.87 9.87
CA ASP A 125 -1.22 0.82 11.33
C ASP A 125 -2.50 0.32 12.03
N LEU A 126 -3.69 0.73 11.57
CA LEU A 126 -4.97 0.27 12.12
C LEU A 126 -5.13 -1.24 11.90
N GLU A 127 -4.82 -1.70 10.70
CA GLU A 127 -4.96 -3.10 10.33
C GLU A 127 -4.02 -4.00 11.14
N GLU A 128 -2.73 -3.66 11.18
CA GLU A 128 -1.72 -4.44 11.90
C GLU A 128 -1.94 -4.46 13.41
N ARG A 129 -2.41 -3.35 14.00
CA ARG A 129 -2.53 -3.23 15.46
C ARG A 129 -3.84 -3.77 15.99
N GLU A 130 -4.91 -3.68 15.21
CA GLU A 130 -6.26 -3.92 15.72
C GLU A 130 -7.00 -5.01 14.95
N VAL A 131 -6.99 -4.96 13.62
CA VAL A 131 -7.84 -5.78 12.75
C VAL A 131 -7.25 -7.18 12.55
N LEU A 132 -6.04 -7.27 12.03
CA LEU A 132 -5.38 -8.56 11.77
C LEU A 132 -5.18 -9.39 13.05
N PRO A 133 -4.82 -8.80 14.22
CA PRO A 133 -4.78 -9.55 15.47
C PRO A 133 -6.13 -10.10 15.90
N LEU A 134 -7.23 -9.36 15.69
CA LEU A 134 -8.58 -9.81 16.00
C LEU A 134 -8.97 -10.99 15.12
N ILE A 135 -8.78 -10.86 13.80
CA ILE A 135 -9.07 -11.93 12.82
C ILE A 135 -8.25 -13.18 13.14
N ASN A 136 -6.94 -13.04 13.38
CA ASN A 136 -6.06 -14.18 13.68
C ASN A 136 -6.42 -14.92 14.97
N LYS A 137 -6.95 -14.21 15.98
CA LYS A 137 -7.43 -14.84 17.23
C LYS A 137 -8.76 -15.56 17.06
N THR A 138 -9.56 -15.16 16.07
CA THR A 138 -10.94 -15.60 15.89
C THR A 138 -11.03 -16.75 14.89
N PHE A 139 -10.28 -16.65 13.78
CA PHE A 139 -10.30 -17.65 12.73
C PHE A 139 -9.62 -18.94 13.16
N SER A 140 -10.28 -20.05 12.84
CA SER A 140 -9.71 -21.38 12.91
C SER A 140 -8.95 -21.72 11.63
N THR A 141 -8.22 -22.84 11.64
CA THR A 141 -7.51 -23.32 10.46
C THR A 141 -8.43 -23.56 9.25
N SER A 142 -9.67 -24.00 9.48
CA SER A 142 -10.61 -24.27 8.37
C SER A 142 -11.13 -22.99 7.71
N ASP A 143 -11.20 -21.88 8.46
CA ASP A 143 -11.54 -20.56 7.92
C ASP A 143 -10.48 -20.09 6.93
N TRP A 144 -9.22 -20.18 7.33
CA TRP A 144 -8.09 -19.86 6.46
C TRP A 144 -8.03 -20.75 5.23
N GLN A 145 -8.29 -22.05 5.36
CA GLN A 145 -8.35 -22.97 4.23
C GLN A 145 -9.49 -22.64 3.26
N TYR A 146 -10.66 -22.25 3.78
CA TYR A 146 -11.79 -21.82 2.97
C TYR A 146 -11.43 -20.55 2.17
N LEU A 147 -10.84 -19.56 2.83
CA LEU A 147 -10.44 -18.29 2.20
C LEU A 147 -9.35 -18.48 1.15
N GLU A 148 -8.32 -19.27 1.42
CA GLU A 148 -7.26 -19.60 0.45
C GLU A 148 -7.85 -20.29 -0.79
N LYS A 149 -8.79 -21.22 -0.60
CA LYS A 149 -9.48 -21.88 -1.71
C LYS A 149 -10.36 -20.91 -2.51
N LYS A 150 -11.04 -19.97 -1.82
CA LYS A 150 -11.91 -18.97 -2.44
C LYS A 150 -11.11 -17.93 -3.24
N TRP A 151 -9.94 -17.53 -2.72
CA TRP A 151 -9.01 -16.64 -3.42
C TRP A 151 -8.45 -17.27 -4.70
N GLY A 152 -8.08 -18.56 -4.65
CA GLY A 152 -7.83 -19.37 -5.85
C GLY A 152 -6.53 -19.08 -6.61
N ALA A 153 -5.80 -18.00 -6.32
CA ALA A 153 -4.57 -17.62 -7.01
C ALA A 153 -3.36 -17.50 -6.06
N GLN A 154 -2.21 -17.99 -6.53
CA GLN A 154 -0.91 -17.59 -6.02
C GLN A 154 -0.40 -16.50 -6.96
N GLU A 155 -0.52 -15.25 -6.53
CA GLU A 155 -0.04 -14.09 -7.31
C GLU A 155 1.43 -13.85 -6.97
N ASP A 156 2.27 -13.80 -8.00
CA ASP A 156 3.65 -13.34 -7.86
C ASP A 156 3.65 -11.82 -7.83
N ASP A 157 4.09 -11.28 -6.70
CA ASP A 157 4.25 -9.83 -6.52
C ASP A 157 5.27 -9.29 -7.55
N PRO A 158 4.92 -8.28 -8.34
CA PRO A 158 5.72 -7.88 -9.49
C PRO A 158 6.97 -7.06 -9.10
N VAL A 159 7.14 -6.68 -7.82
CA VAL A 159 8.30 -5.93 -7.27
C VAL A 159 9.05 -6.71 -6.18
N PHE A 160 8.35 -7.53 -5.41
CA PHE A 160 8.87 -8.24 -4.23
C PHE A 160 8.72 -9.77 -4.32
N GLY A 161 8.14 -10.28 -5.40
CA GLY A 161 8.02 -11.71 -5.68
C GLY A 161 9.31 -12.33 -6.22
N GLU A 162 9.26 -13.62 -6.52
CA GLU A 162 10.40 -14.35 -7.07
C GLU A 162 10.76 -13.88 -8.48
N THR A 163 9.75 -13.49 -9.26
CA THR A 163 9.90 -12.95 -10.62
C THR A 163 9.51 -11.48 -10.65
N ILE A 164 10.51 -10.60 -10.80
CA ILE A 164 10.29 -9.15 -10.93
C ILE A 164 9.78 -8.82 -12.33
N ALA A 165 8.63 -8.16 -12.43
CA ALA A 165 8.10 -7.70 -13.71
C ALA A 165 9.05 -6.67 -14.34
N ASP A 166 9.22 -6.72 -15.66
CA ASP A 166 10.17 -5.87 -16.38
C ASP A 166 9.98 -4.37 -16.09
N LYS A 167 8.71 -3.91 -15.99
CA LYS A 167 8.37 -2.53 -15.66
C LYS A 167 8.86 -2.06 -14.27
N TYR A 168 9.14 -2.98 -13.35
CA TYR A 168 9.52 -2.66 -11.98
C TYR A 168 10.96 -3.05 -11.61
N LYS A 169 11.76 -3.54 -12.55
CA LYS A 169 13.16 -3.95 -12.27
C LYS A 169 13.98 -2.83 -11.61
N GLN A 170 13.80 -1.59 -12.05
CA GLN A 170 14.50 -0.44 -11.47
C GLN A 170 14.01 -0.10 -10.06
N LEU A 171 12.69 -0.15 -9.83
CA LEU A 171 12.11 0.05 -8.52
C LEU A 171 12.61 -1.02 -7.53
N ALA A 172 12.56 -2.29 -7.91
CA ALA A 172 13.04 -3.40 -7.08
C ALA A 172 14.54 -3.26 -6.72
N ALA A 173 15.38 -2.85 -7.67
CA ALA A 173 16.80 -2.61 -7.41
C ALA A 173 17.03 -1.47 -6.40
N ARG A 174 16.30 -0.36 -6.53
CA ARG A 174 16.42 0.80 -5.61
C ARG A 174 15.94 0.47 -4.19
N VAL A 175 14.87 -0.31 -4.09
CA VAL A 175 14.35 -0.75 -2.79
C VAL A 175 15.34 -1.67 -2.08
N LYS A 176 16.02 -2.57 -2.81
CA LYS A 176 17.13 -3.39 -2.26
C LYS A 176 18.33 -2.54 -1.80
N GLN A 177 18.74 -1.55 -2.60
CA GLN A 177 19.86 -0.69 -2.24
C GLN A 177 19.58 0.14 -0.97
N THR A 178 18.33 0.56 -0.76
CA THR A 178 17.94 1.28 0.46
C THR A 178 18.03 0.41 1.72
N ASP A 179 17.90 -0.93 1.60
CA ASP A 179 18.08 -1.85 2.74
C ASP A 179 19.56 -1.97 3.14
N GLU A 180 20.47 -2.00 2.16
CA GLU A 180 21.91 -2.11 2.40
C GLU A 180 22.51 -0.84 3.04
N GLU A 181 21.88 0.32 2.80
CA GLU A 181 22.27 1.61 3.40
C GLU A 181 21.72 1.82 4.83
N CYS A 182 20.85 0.93 5.32
CA CYS A 182 20.22 1.01 6.65
C CYS A 182 20.73 -0.08 7.63
N ILE A 183 21.83 -0.77 7.29
CA ILE A 183 22.54 -1.74 8.16
C ILE A 183 23.87 -1.13 8.64
#